data_AF-A0A2E4D9G8-F1
#
_entry.id   AF-A0A2E4D9G8-F1
#
_cell.length_a   1.000
_cell.length_b   1.000
_cell.length_c   1.000
_cell.angle_alpha   90.00
_cell.angle_beta   90.00
_cell.angle_gamma   90.00
#
_symmetry.space_group_name_H-M   'P 1'
#
loop_
_entity.id
_entity.type
_entity.pdbx_description
1 polymer ?
#
loop_
_entity_poly.entity_id
_entity_poly.type
_entity_poly.pdbx_seq_one_letter_code
_entity_poly.pdbx_strand_id
1 'polypeptide(L)'
;MKLLTILLFFSLWACDAPQRTRFQTNPGVGEDLSDSFFNSSGEPGSGISDEEDSDEDDGTDDDDTAATTPGFENCSLVYQYYGGSQIGHFGLCQSTLNESTFKLKMANTDKTVGTCFVPIHRLANGNSFKLGIAECVHNESGKVYDMILTKDRPEEINGVMVIKYDKAPTSYPLTSYMNCMNAKNNYILANPNCINSAQCLMDAERHAQYLCTQFKNQYSAFYVQVSP
;
A
#
# COMPACT_ATOMS: atom_id res chain seq x y z
N MET A 1 -10.31 30.77 -49.82
CA MET A 1 -9.27 30.02 -49.07
C MET A 1 -9.05 30.60 -47.66
N LYS A 2 -10.10 30.76 -46.84
CA LYS A 2 -9.96 31.24 -45.44
C LYS A 2 -10.94 30.57 -44.44
N LEU A 3 -11.71 29.57 -44.87
CA LEU A 3 -12.68 28.86 -44.00
C LEU A 3 -12.26 27.42 -43.67
N LEU A 4 -11.21 26.89 -44.29
CA LEU A 4 -10.78 25.50 -44.10
C LEU A 4 -9.82 25.32 -42.91
N THR A 5 -9.27 26.41 -42.36
CA THR A 5 -8.23 26.37 -41.32
C THR A 5 -8.77 26.36 -39.89
N ILE A 6 -10.08 26.54 -39.68
CA ILE A 6 -10.70 26.56 -38.34
C ILE A 6 -11.20 25.17 -37.91
N LEU A 7 -11.41 24.24 -38.86
CA LEU A 7 -11.95 22.91 -38.54
C LEU A 7 -10.89 21.91 -38.00
N LEU A 8 -9.59 22.24 -38.09
CA LEU A 8 -8.51 21.30 -37.71
C LEU A 8 -8.08 21.41 -36.23
N PHE A 9 -8.60 22.37 -35.47
CA PHE A 9 -8.22 22.59 -34.06
C PHE A 9 -9.14 21.93 -33.03
N PHE A 10 -10.23 21.26 -33.46
CA PHE A 10 -11.18 20.60 -32.56
C PHE A 10 -10.99 19.09 -32.40
N SER A 11 -10.01 18.47 -33.07
CA SER A 11 -9.82 17.01 -33.06
C SER A 11 -8.74 16.50 -32.09
N LEU A 12 -8.18 17.35 -31.22
CA LEU A 12 -7.10 16.96 -30.28
C LEU A 12 -7.56 16.79 -28.82
N TRP A 13 -8.86 16.81 -28.55
CA TRP A 13 -9.43 16.50 -27.22
C TRP A 13 -10.25 15.22 -27.28
N ALA A 14 -9.62 14.12 -27.71
CA ALA A 14 -10.11 12.79 -27.39
C ALA A 14 -9.58 12.44 -25.99
N CYS A 15 -10.28 12.88 -24.96
CA CYS A 15 -10.12 12.30 -23.63
C CYS A 15 -10.69 10.87 -23.70
N ASP A 16 -9.85 9.89 -23.39
CA ASP A 16 -10.26 8.51 -23.15
C ASP A 16 -11.43 8.51 -22.16
N ALA A 17 -12.58 8.01 -22.61
CA ALA A 17 -13.72 7.83 -21.72
C ALA A 17 -13.35 6.76 -20.69
N PRO A 18 -13.58 6.97 -19.38
CA PRO A 18 -13.23 5.97 -18.38
C PRO A 18 -14.02 4.70 -18.64
N GLN A 19 -13.31 3.62 -18.95
CA GLN A 19 -13.91 2.29 -19.06
C GLN A 19 -14.48 1.89 -17.70
N ARG A 20 -15.71 1.36 -17.75
CA ARG A 20 -16.53 0.93 -16.62
C ARG A 20 -15.73 0.08 -15.61
N THR A 21 -15.63 0.54 -14.37
CA THR A 21 -15.44 -0.38 -13.24
C THR A 21 -16.76 -1.11 -13.01
N ARG A 22 -16.79 -2.44 -13.20
CA ARG A 22 -17.93 -3.26 -12.79
C ARG A 22 -18.04 -3.18 -11.27
N PHE A 23 -19.16 -2.66 -10.77
CA PHE A 23 -19.52 -2.76 -9.36
C PHE A 23 -19.77 -4.24 -9.02
N GLN A 24 -19.14 -4.74 -7.95
CA GLN A 24 -19.68 -5.88 -7.23
C GLN A 24 -20.97 -5.42 -6.56
N THR A 25 -22.11 -5.88 -7.05
CA THR A 25 -23.37 -5.84 -6.33
C THR A 25 -23.27 -6.76 -5.14
N ASN A 26 -23.08 -6.22 -3.94
CA ASN A 26 -23.63 -6.85 -2.75
C ASN A 26 -24.24 -5.77 -1.84
N PRO A 27 -25.57 -5.71 -1.70
CA PRO A 27 -26.24 -4.81 -0.78
C PRO A 27 -26.27 -5.46 0.61
N GLY A 28 -25.78 -4.73 1.61
CA GLY A 28 -25.99 -5.06 3.01
C GLY A 28 -24.70 -5.41 3.75
N VAL A 29 -24.10 -4.41 4.41
CA VAL A 29 -24.24 -4.26 5.87
C VAL A 29 -24.16 -2.75 6.14
N GLY A 30 -25.26 -2.18 6.64
CA GLY A 30 -25.25 -0.84 7.22
C GLY A 30 -24.84 -0.90 8.69
N GLU A 31 -24.38 0.24 9.19
CA GLU A 31 -24.47 0.66 10.60
C GLU A 31 -23.57 -0.09 11.60
N ASP A 32 -22.37 0.46 11.87
CA ASP A 32 -22.07 1.17 13.13
C ASP A 32 -20.58 1.61 13.14
N LEU A 33 -20.34 2.92 13.05
CA LEU A 33 -19.06 3.53 13.39
C LEU A 33 -19.22 4.12 14.80
N SER A 34 -19.02 3.29 15.82
CA SER A 34 -19.05 3.70 17.22
C SER A 34 -18.17 2.78 18.06
N ASP A 35 -17.15 3.37 18.69
CA ASP A 35 -16.41 2.95 19.89
C ASP A 35 -16.37 1.47 20.29
N SER A 36 -15.17 0.89 20.26
CA SER A 36 -14.67 0.01 21.33
C SER A 36 -13.20 -0.37 21.11
N PHE A 37 -12.31 0.61 21.25
CA PHE A 37 -11.00 0.32 21.82
C PHE A 37 -11.18 0.19 23.35
N PHE A 38 -10.51 -0.78 23.95
CA PHE A 38 -10.55 -1.21 25.37
C PHE A 38 -11.67 -2.18 25.75
N ASN A 39 -11.36 -3.48 25.75
CA ASN A 39 -11.55 -4.25 26.96
C ASN A 39 -10.46 -5.30 27.16
N SER A 40 -9.78 -5.16 28.30
CA SER A 40 -8.75 -6.03 28.85
C SER A 40 -9.43 -7.05 29.75
N SER A 41 -9.20 -8.35 29.54
CA SER A 41 -9.26 -9.35 30.60
C SER A 41 -8.69 -10.69 30.11
N GLY A 42 -7.47 -10.99 30.54
CA GLY A 42 -6.84 -12.30 30.42
C GLY A 42 -5.77 -12.42 31.50
N GLU A 43 -6.11 -13.12 32.58
CA GLU A 43 -5.30 -13.33 33.79
C GLU A 43 -3.98 -14.10 33.54
N PRO A 44 -3.02 -14.04 34.50
CA PRO A 44 -1.63 -14.41 34.31
C PRO A 44 -1.38 -15.90 34.57
N GLY A 45 -0.47 -16.50 33.80
CA GLY A 45 0.04 -17.84 34.04
C GLY A 45 1.57 -17.85 34.04
N SER A 46 2.16 -18.36 35.13
CA SER A 46 3.50 -18.98 35.33
C SER A 46 4.68 -18.48 34.49
N GLY A 47 5.84 -18.10 35.01
CA GLY A 47 6.54 -18.48 36.25
C GLY A 47 7.97 -18.91 35.88
N ILE A 48 8.99 -18.32 36.55
CA ILE A 48 10.38 -18.83 36.75
C ILE A 48 11.26 -18.81 35.46
N SER A 49 12.53 -18.40 35.36
CA SER A 49 13.63 -18.01 36.27
C SER A 49 14.66 -17.18 35.47
N ASP A 50 15.51 -16.46 36.20
CA ASP A 50 16.75 -15.80 35.75
C ASP A 50 17.71 -16.74 35.01
N GLU A 51 18.52 -16.20 34.09
CA GLU A 51 19.99 -16.23 34.15
C GLU A 51 20.59 -15.40 33.00
N GLU A 52 21.53 -14.54 33.37
CA GLU A 52 22.43 -13.80 32.49
C GLU A 52 23.39 -14.78 31.82
N ASP A 53 23.68 -14.63 30.53
CA ASP A 53 25.04 -14.79 30.07
C ASP A 53 25.32 -13.95 28.82
N SER A 54 26.42 -13.23 28.90
CA SER A 54 26.98 -12.36 27.89
C SER A 54 28.04 -13.14 27.13
N ASP A 55 27.92 -13.23 25.82
CA ASP A 55 29.09 -13.49 24.98
C ASP A 55 28.99 -12.72 23.67
N GLU A 56 30.03 -11.91 23.44
CA GLU A 56 30.37 -11.26 22.20
C GLU A 56 30.79 -12.34 21.19
N ASP A 57 30.13 -12.41 20.04
CA ASP A 57 30.67 -13.12 18.88
C ASP A 57 30.63 -12.21 17.64
N ASP A 58 31.83 -11.95 17.13
CA ASP A 58 32.15 -11.23 15.90
C ASP A 58 32.24 -12.28 14.79
N GLY A 59 31.19 -12.36 13.96
CA GLY A 59 31.08 -13.41 12.94
C GLY A 59 30.20 -13.00 11.78
N THR A 60 30.84 -12.49 10.72
CA THR A 60 30.58 -12.68 9.27
C THR A 60 29.14 -12.80 8.76
N ASP A 61 28.80 -11.93 7.77
CA ASP A 61 27.64 -12.02 6.86
C ASP A 61 27.33 -13.48 6.49
N ASP A 62 26.31 -14.04 7.15
CA ASP A 62 25.79 -15.36 6.83
C ASP A 62 24.95 -15.26 5.55
N ASP A 63 25.43 -15.96 4.54
CA ASP A 63 24.70 -16.35 3.35
C ASP A 63 23.43 -17.09 3.82
N ASP A 64 22.30 -16.37 3.81
CA ASP A 64 20.93 -16.80 4.17
C ASP A 64 20.47 -17.96 3.24
N THR A 65 21.14 -19.11 3.32
CA THR A 65 20.67 -20.39 2.76
C THR A 65 19.64 -20.99 3.70
N ALA A 66 18.57 -20.23 3.94
CA ALA A 66 17.40 -20.66 4.67
C ALA A 66 16.73 -21.82 3.93
N ALA A 67 16.30 -22.83 4.70
CA ALA A 67 15.44 -23.91 4.23
C ALA A 67 14.43 -23.40 3.19
N THR A 68 14.48 -23.94 1.97
CA THR A 68 13.66 -23.49 0.84
C THR A 68 12.19 -23.63 1.18
N THR A 69 11.58 -22.54 1.64
CA THR A 69 10.14 -22.44 1.81
C THR A 69 9.51 -22.54 0.41
N PRO A 70 8.55 -23.46 0.19
CA PRO A 70 7.94 -23.62 -1.12
C PRO A 70 7.44 -22.29 -1.70
N GLY A 71 7.84 -21.99 -2.94
CA GLY A 71 7.52 -20.75 -3.64
C GLY A 71 8.49 -19.59 -3.42
N PHE A 72 9.47 -19.73 -2.52
CA PHE A 72 10.51 -18.73 -2.25
C PHE A 72 11.92 -19.21 -2.63
N GLU A 73 12.02 -20.24 -3.48
CA GLU A 73 13.30 -20.87 -3.83
C GLU A 73 14.26 -19.91 -4.54
N ASN A 74 13.72 -18.95 -5.30
CA ASN A 74 14.50 -17.92 -6.02
C ASN A 74 14.46 -16.56 -5.32
N CYS A 75 14.09 -16.54 -4.04
CA CYS A 75 13.84 -15.32 -3.30
C CYS A 75 15.16 -14.64 -2.90
N SER A 76 15.36 -13.40 -3.34
CA SER A 76 16.48 -12.58 -2.89
C SER A 76 15.99 -11.50 -1.94
N LEU A 77 16.42 -11.57 -0.67
CA LEU A 77 16.16 -10.54 0.34
C LEU A 77 17.32 -9.55 0.47
N VAL A 78 18.10 -9.39 -0.59
CA VAL A 78 19.17 -8.39 -0.65
C VAL A 78 18.56 -6.99 -0.44
N TYR A 79 19.17 -6.23 0.46
CA TYR A 79 18.75 -4.89 0.78
C TYR A 79 18.88 -3.98 -0.45
N GLN A 80 17.75 -3.44 -0.91
CA GLN A 80 17.72 -2.41 -1.92
C GLN A 80 17.48 -1.05 -1.26
N TYR A 81 18.25 -0.05 -1.69
CA TYR A 81 18.05 1.32 -1.23
C TYR A 81 16.97 2.00 -2.06
N TYR A 82 15.88 2.36 -1.40
CA TYR A 82 14.82 3.18 -2.02
C TYR A 82 15.04 4.64 -1.64
N GLY A 83 15.98 5.26 -2.35
CA GLY A 83 16.43 6.63 -2.10
C GLY A 83 15.33 7.68 -2.15
N GLY A 84 15.46 8.70 -1.30
CA GLY A 84 14.46 9.76 -1.14
C GLY A 84 13.32 9.41 -0.20
N SER A 85 13.24 8.17 0.30
CA SER A 85 12.21 7.74 1.26
C SER A 85 12.77 7.52 2.67
N GLN A 86 12.03 7.95 3.69
CA GLN A 86 12.25 7.71 5.12
C GLN A 86 12.16 6.21 5.48
N ILE A 87 11.79 5.36 4.51
CA ILE A 87 11.65 3.90 4.63
C ILE A 87 13.04 3.25 4.81
N GLY A 88 14.05 3.72 4.06
CA GLY A 88 15.41 3.21 4.11
C GLY A 88 15.63 1.99 3.20
N HIS A 89 16.41 1.02 3.68
CA HIS A 89 16.74 -0.19 2.93
C HIS A 89 15.85 -1.36 3.35
N PHE A 90 15.35 -2.11 2.36
CA PHE A 90 14.63 -3.35 2.60
C PHE A 90 14.75 -4.30 1.42
N GLY A 91 14.65 -5.60 1.71
CA GLY A 91 14.43 -6.65 0.72
C GLY A 91 12.96 -7.06 0.78
N LEU A 92 12.32 -7.16 -0.38
CA LEU A 92 10.96 -7.67 -0.52
C LEU A 92 10.96 -8.69 -1.66
N CYS A 93 10.27 -9.79 -1.44
CA CYS A 93 10.23 -10.89 -2.38
C CYS A 93 8.87 -11.56 -2.36
N GLN A 94 8.31 -11.81 -3.54
CA GLN A 94 7.01 -12.44 -3.71
C GLN A 94 7.15 -13.94 -3.92
N SER A 95 6.19 -14.71 -3.42
CA SER A 95 6.12 -16.15 -3.70
C SER A 95 5.75 -16.39 -5.16
N THR A 96 6.46 -17.32 -5.80
CA THR A 96 6.16 -17.81 -7.15
C THR A 96 4.92 -18.71 -7.20
N LEU A 97 4.46 -19.21 -6.05
CA LEU A 97 3.26 -20.06 -5.94
C LEU A 97 2.00 -19.28 -5.58
N ASN A 98 2.14 -18.13 -4.91
CA ASN A 98 1.03 -17.31 -4.46
C ASN A 98 1.38 -15.82 -4.48
N GLU A 99 0.75 -15.06 -5.37
CA GLU A 99 0.97 -13.61 -5.52
C GLU A 99 0.67 -12.79 -4.26
N SER A 100 -0.10 -13.32 -3.30
CA SER A 100 -0.41 -12.64 -2.05
C SER A 100 0.61 -12.89 -0.94
N THR A 101 1.55 -13.81 -1.11
CA THR A 101 2.51 -14.17 -0.05
C THR A 101 3.88 -13.55 -0.34
N PHE A 102 4.45 -12.88 0.66
CA PHE A 102 5.70 -12.15 0.55
C PHE A 102 6.65 -12.47 1.71
N LYS A 103 7.94 -12.36 1.45
CA LYS A 103 8.99 -12.26 2.47
C LYS A 103 9.53 -10.84 2.49
N LEU A 104 9.72 -10.29 3.68
CA LEU A 104 10.24 -8.95 3.92
C LEU A 104 11.43 -9.02 4.87
N LYS A 105 12.51 -8.31 4.55
CA LYS A 105 13.64 -8.07 5.46
C LYS A 105 13.92 -6.58 5.50
N MET A 106 13.80 -5.95 6.67
CA MET A 106 14.09 -4.52 6.86
C MET A 106 15.52 -4.34 7.41
N ALA A 107 16.23 -3.31 6.96
CA ALA A 107 17.58 -3.00 7.46
C ALA A 107 17.58 -2.14 8.72
N ASN A 108 16.44 -1.51 9.04
CA ASN A 108 16.30 -0.65 10.21
C ASN A 108 15.39 -1.32 11.24
N THR A 109 15.55 -0.95 12.50
CA THR A 109 14.57 -1.25 13.56
C THR A 109 13.63 -0.05 13.73
N ASP A 110 12.32 -0.31 13.73
CA ASP A 110 11.27 0.67 14.04
C ASP A 110 10.22 0.04 14.95
N LYS A 111 10.29 0.38 16.24
CA LYS A 111 9.35 -0.06 17.28
C LYS A 111 8.20 0.93 17.50
N THR A 112 8.16 2.03 16.77
CA THR A 112 7.35 3.20 17.13
C THR A 112 6.28 3.54 16.12
N VAL A 113 6.59 3.48 14.82
CA VAL A 113 5.74 4.00 13.74
C VAL A 113 5.31 2.88 12.79
N GLY A 114 6.28 2.08 12.35
CA GLY A 114 6.04 0.91 11.50
C GLY A 114 5.98 1.25 10.02
N THR A 115 6.02 0.19 9.21
CA THR A 115 5.97 0.27 7.76
C THR A 115 4.77 -0.52 7.26
N CYS A 116 4.01 0.07 6.36
CA CYS A 116 2.79 -0.51 5.81
C CYS A 116 2.96 -0.84 4.33
N PHE A 117 2.35 -1.95 3.94
CA PHE A 117 2.46 -2.54 2.61
C PHE A 117 1.05 -2.66 2.03
N VAL A 118 0.80 -1.99 0.91
CA VAL A 118 -0.50 -2.04 0.22
C VAL A 118 -0.31 -2.76 -1.10
N PRO A 119 -1.07 -3.83 -1.38
CA PRO A 119 -1.00 -4.50 -2.67
C PRO A 119 -1.53 -3.56 -3.77
N ILE A 120 -0.78 -3.46 -4.87
CA ILE A 120 -1.14 -2.64 -6.02
C ILE A 120 -1.03 -3.45 -7.31
N HIS A 121 -1.78 -3.01 -8.32
CA HIS A 121 -1.59 -3.42 -9.70
C HIS A 121 -1.05 -2.23 -10.50
N ARG A 122 0.10 -2.43 -11.13
CA ARG A 122 0.77 -1.51 -12.04
C ARG A 122 0.36 -1.84 -13.46
N LEU A 123 -0.14 -0.82 -14.14
CA LEU A 123 -0.49 -0.86 -15.55
C LEU A 123 0.75 -0.60 -16.41
N ALA A 124 0.72 -1.06 -17.65
CA ALA A 124 1.82 -0.88 -18.62
C ALA A 124 2.15 0.60 -18.90
N ASN A 125 1.20 1.52 -18.67
CA ASN A 125 1.41 2.96 -18.82
C ASN A 125 2.08 3.62 -17.59
N GLY A 126 2.50 2.84 -16.60
CA GLY A 126 3.14 3.32 -15.38
C GLY A 126 2.18 3.77 -14.28
N ASN A 127 0.87 3.82 -14.54
CA ASN A 127 -0.12 4.08 -13.50
C ASN A 127 -0.30 2.85 -12.60
N SER A 128 -0.80 3.06 -11.38
CA SER A 128 -1.10 1.98 -10.45
C SER A 128 -2.43 2.22 -9.73
N PHE A 129 -3.08 1.14 -9.30
CA PHE A 129 -4.23 1.22 -8.41
C PHE A 129 -4.09 0.23 -7.26
N LYS A 130 -4.72 0.54 -6.11
CA LYS A 130 -4.72 -0.35 -4.95
C LYS A 130 -5.61 -1.56 -5.21
N LEU A 131 -5.20 -2.69 -4.67
CA LEU A 131 -5.92 -3.96 -4.75
C LEU A 131 -6.52 -4.41 -3.43
N GLY A 132 -6.22 -3.75 -2.31
CA GLY A 132 -6.68 -4.23 -1.01
C GLY A 132 -6.31 -3.32 0.16
N ILE A 133 -6.24 -3.93 1.33
CA ILE A 133 -5.92 -3.27 2.60
C ILE A 133 -4.41 -3.20 2.83
N ALA A 134 -4.00 -2.34 3.76
CA ALA A 134 -2.61 -2.26 4.17
C ALA A 134 -2.32 -3.28 5.26
N GLU A 135 -1.19 -3.98 5.13
CA GLU A 135 -0.60 -4.74 6.22
C GLU A 135 0.56 -3.95 6.81
N CYS A 136 0.57 -3.73 8.12
CA CYS A 136 1.57 -2.89 8.78
C CYS A 136 2.38 -3.71 9.78
N VAL A 137 3.70 -3.48 9.79
CA VAL A 137 4.63 -4.17 10.70
C VAL A 137 5.49 -3.15 11.45
N HIS A 138 5.73 -3.43 12.73
CA HIS A 138 6.86 -2.84 13.46
C HIS A 138 8.06 -3.73 13.22
N ASN A 139 9.08 -3.18 12.58
CA ASN A 139 10.20 -3.95 12.08
C ASN A 139 11.38 -3.97 13.06
N GLU A 140 12.06 -5.11 13.08
CA GLU A 140 13.34 -5.36 13.73
C GLU A 140 14.36 -5.54 12.62
N SER A 141 15.52 -4.89 12.76
CA SER A 141 16.59 -4.98 11.77
C SER A 141 17.02 -6.44 11.57
N GLY A 142 17.22 -6.84 10.32
CA GLY A 142 17.72 -8.17 9.96
C GLY A 142 16.66 -9.29 10.01
N LYS A 143 15.50 -9.05 10.63
CA LYS A 143 14.46 -10.07 10.76
C LYS A 143 13.70 -10.26 9.44
N VAL A 144 13.49 -11.53 9.08
CA VAL A 144 12.63 -11.92 7.96
C VAL A 144 11.20 -12.09 8.45
N TYR A 145 10.26 -11.46 7.76
CA TYR A 145 8.83 -11.52 8.02
C TYR A 145 8.13 -12.20 6.85
N ASP A 146 7.31 -13.21 7.15
CA ASP A 146 6.32 -13.73 6.21
C ASP A 146 5.07 -12.85 6.28
N MET A 147 4.64 -12.33 5.13
CA MET A 147 3.51 -11.41 5.01
C MET A 147 2.50 -11.96 4.01
N ILE A 148 1.20 -11.71 4.28
CA ILE A 148 0.11 -12.01 3.36
C ILE A 148 -0.60 -10.70 3.02
N LEU A 149 -0.49 -10.23 1.79
CA LEU A 149 -1.20 -9.05 1.31
C LEU A 149 -2.56 -9.43 0.75
N THR A 150 -3.60 -9.07 1.50
CA THR A 150 -4.99 -9.35 1.14
C THR A 150 -5.50 -8.38 0.08
N LYS A 151 -6.17 -8.89 -0.95
CA LYS A 151 -6.80 -8.10 -2.02
C LYS A 151 -8.32 -8.27 -2.06
N ASP A 152 -9.04 -7.18 -2.36
CA ASP A 152 -10.48 -7.14 -2.60
C ASP A 152 -10.83 -7.12 -4.09
N ARG A 153 -9.82 -7.08 -4.96
CA ARG A 153 -9.97 -7.04 -6.42
C ARG A 153 -9.30 -8.24 -7.11
N PRO A 154 -9.81 -8.67 -8.28
CA PRO A 154 -9.32 -9.88 -8.95
C PRO A 154 -7.95 -9.71 -9.62
N GLU A 155 -7.52 -8.48 -9.95
CA GLU A 155 -6.27 -8.24 -10.66
C GLU A 155 -5.05 -8.70 -9.85
N GLU A 156 -4.03 -9.19 -10.55
CA GLU A 156 -2.79 -9.73 -9.95
C GLU A 156 -2.02 -8.65 -9.17
N ILE A 157 -1.47 -9.04 -8.03
CA ILE A 157 -0.49 -8.21 -7.31
C ILE A 157 0.84 -8.27 -8.05
N ASN A 158 1.17 -7.23 -8.82
CA ASN A 158 2.45 -7.08 -9.51
C ASN A 158 3.29 -5.89 -8.98
N GLY A 159 2.89 -5.38 -7.83
CA GLY A 159 3.61 -4.35 -7.11
C GLY A 159 3.09 -4.16 -5.69
N VAL A 160 3.90 -3.51 -4.88
CA VAL A 160 3.56 -3.15 -3.52
C VAL A 160 3.85 -1.67 -3.32
N MET A 161 2.87 -0.95 -2.78
CA MET A 161 3.09 0.40 -2.27
C MET A 161 3.55 0.27 -0.82
N VAL A 162 4.80 0.66 -0.57
CA VAL A 162 5.41 0.66 0.76
C VAL A 162 5.32 2.06 1.32
N ILE A 163 4.76 2.22 2.52
CA ILE A 163 4.51 3.51 3.16
C ILE A 163 5.06 3.44 4.58
N LYS A 164 6.01 4.30 4.91
CA LYS A 164 6.41 4.49 6.30
C LYS A 164 5.33 5.28 7.01
N TYR A 165 4.81 4.71 8.09
CA TYR A 165 3.89 5.44 8.95
C TYR A 165 4.65 6.56 9.67
N ASP A 166 3.98 7.69 9.91
CA ASP A 166 4.50 8.76 10.75
C ASP A 166 3.54 8.94 11.94
N LYS A 167 4.08 9.12 13.14
CA LYS A 167 3.31 9.31 14.38
C LYS A 167 3.10 10.79 14.69
N ALA A 168 3.72 11.70 13.93
CA ALA A 168 3.48 13.12 14.20
C ALA A 168 1.98 13.41 14.03
N PRO A 169 1.36 14.16 14.97
CA PRO A 169 -0.09 14.38 15.00
C PRO A 169 -0.64 15.10 13.75
N THR A 170 0.23 15.59 12.88
CA THR A 170 -0.08 16.28 11.63
C THR A 170 0.25 15.47 10.37
N SER A 171 0.77 14.26 10.50
CA SER A 171 1.25 13.44 9.38
C SER A 171 0.77 11.99 9.51
N TYR A 172 -0.22 11.62 8.71
CA TYR A 172 -0.70 10.25 8.59
C TYR A 172 -0.59 9.81 7.12
N PRO A 173 0.61 9.39 6.65
CA PRO A 173 0.84 9.09 5.25
C PRO A 173 -0.08 7.97 4.74
N LEU A 174 -0.26 6.90 5.52
CA LEU A 174 -1.12 5.78 5.14
C LEU A 174 -2.58 6.21 5.00
N THR A 175 -3.11 6.93 5.99
CA THR A 175 -4.50 7.44 5.95
C THR A 175 -4.70 8.37 4.77
N SER A 176 -3.72 9.24 4.50
CA SER A 176 -3.75 10.16 3.36
C SER A 176 -3.71 9.42 2.02
N TYR A 177 -2.91 8.37 1.91
CA TYR A 177 -2.88 7.49 0.74
C TYR A 177 -4.23 6.79 0.54
N MET A 178 -4.78 6.17 1.59
CA MET A 178 -6.07 5.48 1.51
C MET A 178 -7.21 6.44 1.15
N ASN A 179 -7.18 7.67 1.69
CA ASN A 179 -8.13 8.71 1.34
C ASN A 179 -8.03 9.10 -0.14
N CYS A 180 -6.81 9.29 -0.66
CA CYS A 180 -6.58 9.51 -2.10
C CYS A 180 -7.16 8.35 -2.93
N MET A 181 -6.81 7.10 -2.60
CA MET A 181 -7.20 5.92 -3.40
C MET A 181 -8.70 5.63 -3.35
N ASN A 182 -9.39 6.01 -2.28
CA ASN A 182 -10.85 5.84 -2.13
C ASN A 182 -11.66 7.09 -2.52
N ALA A 183 -11.01 8.24 -2.74
CA ALA A 183 -11.64 9.55 -2.86
C ALA A 183 -12.80 9.60 -3.85
N LYS A 184 -12.61 9.06 -5.06
CA LYS A 184 -13.62 9.05 -6.10
C LYS A 184 -14.86 8.27 -5.68
N ASN A 185 -14.66 7.07 -5.13
CA ASN A 185 -15.75 6.22 -4.69
C ASN A 185 -16.50 6.85 -3.52
N ASN A 186 -15.77 7.38 -2.54
CA ASN A 186 -16.34 8.09 -1.38
C ASN A 186 -17.16 9.30 -1.82
N TYR A 187 -16.67 10.07 -2.81
CA TYR A 187 -17.41 11.20 -3.36
C TYR A 187 -18.72 10.75 -4.03
N ILE A 188 -18.68 9.70 -4.83
CA ILE A 188 -19.88 9.15 -5.50
C ILE A 188 -20.90 8.66 -4.47
N LEU A 189 -20.45 7.97 -3.42
CA LEU A 189 -21.34 7.46 -2.35
C LEU A 189 -21.93 8.59 -1.51
N ALA A 190 -21.18 9.67 -1.27
CA ALA A 190 -21.65 10.82 -0.50
C ALA A 190 -22.64 11.72 -1.27
N ASN A 191 -22.75 11.58 -2.60
CA ASN A 191 -23.60 12.41 -3.44
C ASN A 191 -24.70 11.56 -4.11
N PRO A 192 -25.96 11.64 -3.64
CA PRO A 192 -27.06 10.92 -4.25
C PRO A 192 -27.19 11.21 -5.74
N ASN A 193 -27.47 10.18 -6.55
CA ASN A 193 -27.57 10.25 -8.01
C ASN A 193 -26.28 10.61 -8.77
N CYS A 194 -25.11 10.67 -8.11
CA CYS A 194 -23.85 11.02 -8.77
C CYS A 194 -23.53 10.12 -9.97
N ILE A 195 -23.83 8.82 -9.85
CA ILE A 195 -23.61 7.83 -10.93
C ILE A 195 -24.39 8.13 -12.21
N ASN A 196 -25.48 8.89 -12.12
CA ASN A 196 -26.33 9.25 -13.26
C ASN A 196 -25.98 10.64 -13.84
N SER A 197 -25.02 11.35 -13.26
CA SER A 197 -24.63 12.70 -13.67
C SER A 197 -23.18 12.72 -14.14
N ALA A 198 -22.97 12.99 -15.43
CA ALA A 198 -21.62 13.13 -15.98
C ALA A 198 -20.83 14.24 -15.28
N GLN A 199 -21.49 15.34 -14.91
CA GLN A 199 -20.87 16.42 -14.16
C GLN A 199 -20.38 15.95 -12.78
N CYS A 200 -21.21 15.21 -12.05
CA CYS A 200 -20.83 14.70 -10.74
C CYS A 200 -19.65 13.70 -10.83
N LEU A 201 -19.62 12.84 -11.85
CA LEU A 201 -18.51 11.93 -12.07
C LEU A 201 -17.19 12.67 -12.39
N MET A 202 -17.25 13.79 -13.12
CA MET A 202 -16.08 14.64 -13.36
C MET A 202 -15.61 15.35 -12.09
N ASP A 203 -16.53 15.80 -11.24
CA ASP A 203 -16.19 16.45 -9.97
C ASP A 203 -15.60 15.44 -8.97
N ALA A 204 -16.11 14.20 -8.95
CA ALA A 204 -15.53 13.10 -8.18
C ALA A 204 -14.09 12.77 -8.61
N GLU A 205 -13.83 12.76 -9.91
CA GLU A 205 -12.49 12.56 -10.47
C GLU A 205 -11.55 13.70 -10.07
N ARG A 206 -11.99 14.96 -10.20
CA ARG A 206 -11.20 16.14 -9.79
C ARG A 206 -10.90 16.12 -8.30
N HIS A 207 -11.86 15.73 -7.47
CA HIS A 207 -11.68 15.60 -6.03
C HIS A 207 -10.61 14.54 -5.69
N ALA A 208 -10.66 13.39 -6.36
CA ALA A 208 -9.65 12.35 -6.19
C ALA A 208 -8.25 12.82 -6.61
N GLN A 209 -8.14 13.45 -7.78
CA GLN A 209 -6.87 14.02 -8.26
C GLN A 209 -6.30 15.05 -7.29
N TYR A 210 -7.15 15.90 -6.69
CA TYR A 210 -6.72 16.86 -5.68
C TYR A 210 -6.13 16.15 -4.46
N LEU A 211 -6.84 15.19 -3.86
CA LEU A 211 -6.35 14.48 -2.67
C LEU A 211 -5.08 13.68 -2.95
N CYS A 212 -4.99 13.02 -4.11
CA CYS A 212 -3.79 12.30 -4.51
C CYS A 212 -2.59 13.22 -4.77
N THR A 213 -2.83 14.42 -5.32
CA THR A 213 -1.78 15.43 -5.49
C THR A 213 -1.28 15.94 -4.14
N GLN A 214 -2.17 16.18 -3.18
CA GLN A 214 -1.79 16.56 -1.81
C GLN A 214 -0.94 15.46 -1.15
N PHE A 215 -1.38 14.20 -1.25
CA PHE A 215 -0.61 13.07 -0.73
C PHE A 215 0.79 13.01 -1.34
N LYS A 216 0.89 13.04 -2.68
CA LYS A 216 2.16 12.97 -3.40
C LYS A 216 3.11 14.10 -2.99
N ASN A 217 2.61 15.33 -2.89
CA ASN A 217 3.43 16.49 -2.58
C ASN A 217 3.90 16.48 -1.12
N GLN A 218 3.01 16.15 -0.19
CA GLN A 218 3.32 16.16 1.24
C GLN A 218 4.19 14.98 1.68
N TYR A 219 3.96 13.79 1.10
CA TYR A 219 4.54 12.54 1.57
C TYR A 219 5.47 11.88 0.57
N SER A 220 5.99 12.62 -0.43
CA SER A 220 6.93 12.10 -1.44
C SER A 220 8.12 11.33 -0.84
N ALA A 221 8.54 11.68 0.38
CA ALA A 221 9.61 11.01 1.10
C ALA A 221 9.13 9.88 2.03
N PHE A 222 7.87 9.49 2.04
CA PHE A 222 7.34 8.48 2.98
C PHE A 222 6.77 7.26 2.28
N TYR A 223 6.77 7.23 0.94
CA TYR A 223 6.28 6.08 0.19
C TYR A 223 7.19 5.73 -0.99
N VAL A 224 7.13 4.48 -1.41
CA VAL A 224 7.73 4.00 -2.66
C VAL A 224 6.85 2.90 -3.25
N GLN A 225 6.81 2.82 -4.58
CA GLN A 225 6.24 1.67 -5.27
C GLN A 225 7.36 0.73 -5.68
N VAL A 226 7.23 -0.54 -5.30
CA VAL A 226 8.17 -1.59 -5.67
C VAL A 226 7.49 -2.64 -6.52
N SER A 227 8.23 -3.19 -7.49
CA SER A 227 7.86 -4.43 -8.17
C SER A 227 8.80 -5.51 -7.63
N PRO A 228 8.24 -6.48 -6.88
CA PRO A 228 9.01 -7.58 -6.32
C PRO A 228 9.39 -8.61 -7.39
#